data_AF-A0AAX3I2T3-F1
#
_entry.id   AF-A0AAX3I2T3-F1
#
_cell.length_a   1.000
_cell.length_b   1.000
_cell.length_c   1.000
_cell.angle_alpha   90.00
_cell.angle_beta   90.00
_cell.angle_gamma   90.00
#
_symmetry.space_group_name_H-M   'P 1'
#
loop_
_entity.id
_entity.type
_entity.pdbx_description
1 polymer ?
#
loop_
_entity_poly.entity_id
_entity_poly.type
_entity_poly.pdbx_seq_one_letter_code
_entity_poly.pdbx_strand_id
1 'polypeptide(L)' 'MIRGLGTVVVMVAFVGLALWVFSPRRKSEFDDATMLPFADDPEAIKHVEQASRSNKE' A
#
# COMPACT_ATOMS: atom_id res chain seq x y z
N MET A 1 32.93 -23.48 9.45
CA MET A 1 31.47 -23.51 9.26
C MET A 1 30.92 -22.08 9.34
N ILE A 2 31.31 -21.18 8.42
CA ILE A 2 30.94 -19.74 8.46
C ILE A 2 30.59 -19.21 7.06
N ARG A 3 30.57 -20.08 6.04
CA ARG A 3 30.41 -19.69 4.62
C ARG A 3 28.94 -19.58 4.20
N GLY A 4 28.18 -18.76 4.91
CA GLY A 4 26.76 -18.54 4.58
C GLY A 4 26.03 -17.57 5.50
N LEU A 5 26.60 -17.27 6.68
CA LEU A 5 25.97 -16.38 7.64
C LEU A 5 25.81 -14.95 7.09
N GLY A 6 26.80 -14.47 6.32
CA GLY A 6 26.71 -13.17 5.64
C GLY A 6 25.54 -13.09 4.67
N THR A 7 25.33 -14.13 3.86
CA THR A 7 24.21 -14.19 2.90
C THR A 7 22.86 -14.18 3.62
N VAL A 8 22.73 -14.92 4.73
CA VAL A 8 21.48 -14.95 5.51
C VAL A 8 21.19 -13.59 6.12
N VAL A 9 22.20 -12.91 6.69
CA VAL A 9 22.03 -11.57 7.27
C VAL A 9 21.60 -10.56 6.19
N VAL A 10 22.26 -10.57 5.03
CA VAL A 10 21.90 -9.69 3.91
C VAL A 10 20.50 -10.01 3.38
N MET A 11 20.13 -11.29 3.30
CA MET A 11 18.80 -11.71 2.85
C MET A 11 17.70 -11.22 3.80
N VAL A 12 17.89 -11.36 5.12
CA VAL A 12 16.93 -10.86 6.11
C VAL A 12 16.83 -9.34 6.08
N ALA A 13 17.96 -8.62 5.97
CA ALA A 13 17.97 -7.17 5.85
C ALA A 13 17.24 -6.69 4.60
N PHE A 14 17.46 -7.36 3.46
CA PHE A 14 16.79 -7.04 2.19
C PHE A 14 15.29 -7.29 2.27
N VAL A 15 14.85 -8.45 2.77
CA VAL A 15 13.43 -8.77 2.92
C VAL A 15 12.76 -7.81 3.91
N GLY A 16 13.42 -7.50 5.03
CA GLY A 16 12.92 -6.52 6.00
C GLY A 16 12.72 -5.13 5.38
N LEU A 17 13.69 -4.65 4.60
CA LEU A 17 13.61 -3.38 3.90
C LEU A 17 12.51 -3.40 2.82
N ALA A 18 12.43 -4.47 2.03
CA ALA A 18 11.40 -4.63 1.00
C ALA A 18 10.00 -4.59 1.63
N LEU A 19 9.75 -5.38 2.68
CA LEU A 19 8.46 -5.38 3.38
C LEU A 19 8.13 -4.02 4.02
N TRP A 20 9.14 -3.27 4.47
CA TRP A 20 8.94 -1.92 5.00
C TRP A 20 8.56 -0.92 3.89
N VAL A 21 9.26 -0.94 2.75
CA VAL A 21 8.94 -0.08 1.58
C VAL A 21 7.55 -0.40 1.02
N PHE A 22 7.19 -1.68 0.93
CA PHE A 22 5.87 -2.11 0.48
C PHE A 22 4.79 -2.04 1.57
N SER A 23 5.13 -1.59 2.79
CA SER A 23 4.17 -1.50 3.89
C SER A 23 3.04 -0.54 3.51
N PRO A 24 1.78 -1.00 3.45
CA PRO A 24 0.64 -0.21 3.00
C PRO A 24 0.23 0.89 4.00
N ARG A 25 1.03 1.16 5.04
CA ARG A 25 0.71 2.07 6.14
C ARG A 25 0.36 3.50 5.72
N ARG A 26 0.77 3.94 4.51
CA ARG A 26 0.40 5.24 3.93
C ARG A 26 -0.52 5.15 2.71
N LYS A 27 -0.87 3.94 2.23
CA LYS A 27 -1.75 3.78 1.06
C LYS A 27 -3.12 4.43 1.27
N SER A 28 -3.65 4.37 2.50
CA SER A 28 -4.94 4.98 2.84
C SER A 28 -4.95 6.50 2.68
N GLU A 29 -3.90 7.20 3.09
CA GLU A 29 -3.80 8.66 2.95
C GLU A 29 -3.59 9.07 1.49
N PHE A 30 -2.89 8.24 0.71
CA PHE A 30 -2.70 8.48 -0.73
C PHE A 30 -3.96 8.25 -1.54
N ASP A 31 -4.75 7.23 -1.21
CA ASP A 31 -6.01 6.94 -1.90
C ASP A 31 -6.99 8.12 -1.73
N ASP A 32 -7.08 8.65 -0.51
CA ASP A 32 -7.85 9.86 -0.20
C ASP A 32 -7.30 11.10 -0.92
N ALA A 33 -5.97 11.29 -0.93
CA ALA A 33 -5.34 12.37 -1.68
C ALA A 33 -5.51 12.24 -3.21
N THR A 34 -5.74 11.03 -3.74
CA THR A 34 -6.00 10.82 -5.18
C THR A 34 -7.39 11.34 -5.56
N MET A 35 -8.30 11.49 -4.59
CA MET A 35 -9.59 12.15 -4.78
C MET A 35 -9.52 13.67 -4.69
N LEU A 36 -8.40 14.29 -4.29
CA LEU A 36 -8.25 15.75 -4.22
C LEU A 36 -8.66 16.51 -5.52
N PRO A 37 -8.30 16.09 -6.75
CA PRO A 37 -8.74 16.78 -7.96
C PRO A 37 -10.24 16.57 -8.29
N PHE A 38 -10.92 15.65 -7.60
CA PHE A 38 -12.33 15.29 -7.81
C PHE A 38 -13.16 15.43 -6.53
N ALA A 39 -12.63 16.06 -5.47
CA ALA A 39 -13.25 16.10 -4.15
C ALA A 39 -14.60 16.84 -4.16
N ASP A 40 -14.79 17.73 -5.14
CA ASP A 40 -16.02 18.49 -5.35
C ASP A 40 -16.93 17.90 -6.45
N ASP A 41 -16.53 16.78 -7.08
CA ASP A 41 -17.32 16.13 -8.14
C ASP A 41 -18.30 15.10 -7.55
N PRO A 42 -19.63 15.38 -7.58
CA PRO A 42 -20.63 14.51 -6.99
C PRO A 42 -20.77 13.16 -7.71
N GLU A 43 -20.40 13.06 -9.00
CA GLU A 43 -20.42 11.80 -9.71
C GLU A 43 -19.22 10.94 -9.29
N ALA A 44 -18.03 11.55 -9.14
CA ALA A 44 -16.84 10.85 -8.64
C ALA A 44 -17.06 10.22 -7.25
N ILE A 45 -17.71 10.95 -6.34
CA ILE A 45 -18.05 10.45 -5.00
C ILE A 45 -18.96 9.21 -5.05
N LYS A 46 -19.99 9.23 -5.92
CA LYS A 46 -20.91 8.08 -6.08
C LYS A 46 -20.20 6.83 -6.60
N HIS A 47 -19.29 6.99 -7.56
CA HIS A 47 -18.52 5.88 -8.12
C HIS A 47 -17.64 5.19 -7.07
N VAL A 48 -17.02 5.95 -6.17
CA VAL A 48 -16.17 5.42 -5.08
C VAL A 48 -17.01 4.70 -4.03
N GLU A 49 -18.17 5.24 -3.64
CA GLU A 49 -19.09 4.60 -2.70
C GLU A 49 -19.61 3.26 -3.23
N GLN A 50 -19.95 3.19 -4.52
CA GLN A 50 -20.42 1.96 -5.15
C GLN A 50 -19.32 0.89 -5.27
N ALA A 51 -18.08 1.29 -5.60
CA ALA A 51 -16.93 0.40 -5.63
C ALA A 51 -16.61 -0.18 -4.23
N SER A 52 -16.70 0.64 -3.18
CA SER A 52 -16.48 0.17 -1.80
C SER A 52 -17.56 -0.77 -1.30
N ARG A 53 -18.82 -0.64 -1.76
CA ARG A 53 -19.92 -1.55 -1.42
C ARG A 53 -19.76 -2.91 -2.10
N SER A 54 -19.40 -2.92 -3.39
CA SER A 54 -19.22 -4.16 -4.17
C SER A 54 -18.09 -5.06 -3.65
N ASN A 55 -17.04 -4.51 -3.03
CA ASN A 55 -15.96 -5.32 -2.45
C ASN A 55 -16.31 -5.87 -1.04
N LYS A 56 -17.47 -5.50 -0.51
CA LYS A 56 -17.93 -5.89 0.84
C LYS A 56 -19.05 -6.95 0.81
N GLU A 57 -19.56 -7.27 -0.38
CA GLU A 57 -20.47 -8.38 -0.66
C GLU A 57 -19.69 -9.60 -1.18
#